data_AF-A0A351RCB8-F1
#
_entry.id   AF-A0A351RCB8-F1
#
_cell.length_a   1.000
_cell.length_b   1.000
_cell.length_c   1.000
_cell.angle_alpha   90.00
_cell.angle_beta   90.00
_cell.angle_gamma   90.00
#
_symmetry.space_group_name_H-M   'P 1'
#
loop_
_entity.id
_entity.type
_entity.pdbx_description
1 polymer ?
#
loop_
_entity_poly.entity_id
_entity_poly.type
_entity_poly.pdbx_seq_one_letter_code
_entity_poly.pdbx_strand_id
1 'polypeptide(L)'
;AQFMALNTIATGVSKVTETIFENRFMHVQEMQRLGADIDIDGNTALVKGVSFLDGATVMATDLRASASLVLAGLVARGDTVIERIYHLDRGYENLEAKLNALGANVKRIA
;
A
#
# COMPACT_ATOMS: atom_id res chain seq x y z
N ALA A 1 0.09 -5.08 6.07
CA ALA A 1 0.31 -4.26 4.87
C ALA A 1 -0.76 -4.49 3.80
N GLN A 2 -0.79 -5.61 3.08
CA GLN A 2 -1.69 -5.77 1.92
C GLN A 2 -3.19 -5.76 2.27
N PHE A 3 -3.58 -6.43 3.35
CA PHE A 3 -4.97 -6.33 3.87
C PHE A 3 -5.32 -4.92 4.35
N MET A 4 -4.34 -4.16 4.83
CA MET A 4 -4.56 -2.77 5.22
C MET A 4 -4.86 -1.91 3.99
N ALA A 5 -4.14 -2.11 2.87
CA ALA A 5 -4.45 -1.46 1.59
C ALA A 5 -5.86 -1.79 1.07
N LEU A 6 -6.33 -3.03 1.28
CA LEU A 6 -7.72 -3.38 0.96
C LEU A 6 -8.70 -2.61 1.85
N ASN A 7 -8.41 -2.54 3.15
CA ASN A 7 -9.28 -1.89 4.12
C ASN A 7 -9.42 -0.38 3.90
N THR A 8 -8.44 0.29 3.29
CA THR A 8 -8.51 1.74 3.03
C THR A 8 -9.62 2.12 2.06
N ILE A 9 -10.14 1.18 1.25
CA ILE A 9 -11.26 1.42 0.32
C ILE A 9 -12.52 0.62 0.67
N ALA A 10 -12.50 -0.11 1.79
CA ALA A 10 -13.63 -0.91 2.23
C ALA A 10 -14.75 -0.04 2.85
N THR A 11 -15.95 -0.59 3.03
CA THR A 11 -17.01 0.13 3.73
C THR A 11 -16.86 -0.03 5.24
N GLY A 12 -16.79 1.08 5.98
CA GLY A 12 -16.80 1.09 7.45
C GLY A 12 -15.41 1.19 8.08
N VAL A 13 -15.27 0.64 9.28
CA VAL A 13 -14.03 0.68 10.06
C VAL A 13 -13.54 -0.75 10.29
N SER A 14 -12.26 -0.97 10.06
CA SER A 14 -11.59 -2.24 10.30
C SER A 14 -10.44 -2.07 11.29
N LYS A 15 -10.05 -3.18 11.93
CA LYS A 15 -8.95 -3.21 12.89
C LYS A 15 -7.90 -4.23 12.43
N VAL A 16 -6.65 -3.81 12.39
CA VAL A 16 -5.49 -4.65 12.09
C VAL A 16 -4.61 -4.67 13.32
N THR A 17 -4.35 -5.86 13.89
CA THR A 17 -3.43 -6.02 15.04
C THR A 17 -2.23 -6.85 14.58
N GLU A 18 -1.02 -6.32 14.78
CA GLU A 18 0.25 -7.01 14.49
C GLU A 18 0.85 -7.49 15.82
N THR A 19 1.07 -8.79 15.95
CA THR A 19 1.56 -9.41 17.20
C THR A 19 2.95 -10.04 17.05
N ILE A 20 3.50 -10.04 15.83
CA ILE A 20 4.75 -10.71 15.50
C ILE A 20 5.92 -9.72 15.39
N PHE A 21 5.67 -8.53 14.85
CA PHE A 21 6.72 -7.53 14.60
C PHE A 21 6.35 -6.15 15.13
N GLU A 22 7.19 -5.58 15.99
CA GLU A 22 6.92 -4.33 16.71
C GLU A 22 6.82 -3.09 15.80
N ASN A 23 7.48 -3.09 14.64
CA ASN A 23 7.59 -1.92 13.75
C ASN A 23 7.06 -2.20 12.33
N ARG A 24 5.96 -2.95 12.19
CA ARG A 24 5.45 -3.37 10.88
C ARG A 24 4.38 -2.45 10.25
N PHE A 25 4.15 -1.26 10.81
CA PHE A 25 3.22 -0.28 10.27
C PHE A 25 3.87 0.89 9.53
N MET A 26 5.15 0.77 9.13
CA MET A 26 5.86 1.83 8.39
C MET A 26 5.16 2.26 7.09
N HIS A 27 4.37 1.37 6.46
CA HIS A 27 3.58 1.66 5.27
C HIS A 27 2.38 2.59 5.52
N VAL A 28 1.96 2.78 6.77
CA VAL A 28 0.78 3.59 7.10
C VAL A 28 0.97 5.05 6.69
N GLN A 29 2.14 5.63 6.98
CA GLN A 29 2.43 7.02 6.61
C GLN A 29 2.35 7.22 5.09
N GLU A 30 2.83 6.25 4.32
CA GLU A 30 2.81 6.29 2.86
C GLU A 30 1.39 6.05 2.30
N MET A 31 0.56 5.22 2.95
CA MET A 31 -0.86 5.11 2.60
C MET A 31 -1.64 6.39 2.94
N GLN A 32 -1.33 7.05 4.06
CA GLN A 32 -1.92 8.34 4.42
C GLN A 32 -1.57 9.42 3.40
N ARG A 33 -0.38 9.38 2.78
CA ARG A 33 -0.03 10.26 1.64
C ARG A 33 -0.91 10.03 0.41
N LEU A 34 -1.46 8.82 0.24
CA LEU A 34 -2.46 8.51 -0.78
C LEU A 34 -3.89 8.86 -0.34
N GLY A 35 -4.07 9.48 0.82
CA GLY A 35 -5.38 9.88 1.36
C GLY A 35 -6.08 8.82 2.20
N ALA A 36 -5.40 7.75 2.64
CA ALA A 36 -6.00 6.77 3.54
C ALA A 36 -6.23 7.34 4.96
N ASP A 37 -7.35 6.96 5.57
CA ASP A 37 -7.70 7.31 6.96
C ASP A 37 -7.33 6.12 7.88
N ILE A 38 -6.18 6.23 8.54
CA ILE A 38 -5.59 5.18 9.38
C ILE A 38 -5.03 5.80 10.66
N ASP A 39 -5.44 5.28 11.81
CA ASP A 39 -4.89 5.62 13.12
C ASP A 39 -4.14 4.42 13.72
N ILE A 40 -2.98 4.67 14.32
CA ILE A 40 -2.19 3.64 15.01
C ILE A 40 -2.22 3.88 16.51
N ASP A 41 -2.54 2.84 17.27
CA ASP A 41 -2.39 2.76 18.72
C ASP A 41 -1.60 1.49 19.09
N GLY A 42 -0.34 1.70 19.48
CA GLY A 42 0.61 0.62 19.76
C GLY A 42 0.77 -0.33 18.57
N ASN A 43 0.38 -1.59 18.77
CA ASN A 43 0.46 -2.63 17.74
C ASN A 43 -0.87 -2.84 16.98
N THR A 44 -1.81 -1.92 17.13
CA THR A 44 -3.12 -1.96 16.48
C THR A 44 -3.28 -0.74 15.58
N ALA A 45 -3.84 -0.95 14.39
CA ALA A 45 -4.24 0.10 13.47
C ALA A 45 -5.75 0.03 13.23
N LEU A 46 -6.43 1.17 13.35
CA LEU A 46 -7.81 1.35 12.91
C LEU A 46 -7.78 1.97 11.51
N VAL A 47 -8.46 1.33 10.56
CA VAL A 47 -8.52 1.77 9.17
C VAL A 47 -9.97 2.08 8.85
N LYS A 48 -10.26 3.35 8.59
CA LYS A 48 -11.56 3.79 8.11
C LYS A 48 -11.50 3.89 6.59
N GLY A 49 -12.39 3.17 5.93
CA GLY A 49 -12.39 3.18 4.47
C GLY A 49 -12.82 4.53 3.91
N VAL A 50 -12.15 4.95 2.84
CA VAL A 50 -12.39 6.18 2.10
C VAL A 50 -12.94 5.87 0.71
N SER A 51 -13.60 6.85 0.09
CA SER A 51 -14.26 6.67 -1.21
C SER A 51 -13.27 6.44 -2.35
N PHE A 52 -12.09 7.06 -2.26
CA PHE A 52 -11.00 6.94 -3.22
C PHE A 52 -9.69 7.28 -2.52
N LEU A 53 -8.59 6.74 -3.06
CA LEU A 53 -7.25 7.24 -2.80
C LEU A 53 -6.86 8.20 -3.92
N ASP A 54 -5.93 9.10 -3.65
CA ASP A 54 -5.35 10.00 -4.64
C ASP A 54 -3.87 9.65 -4.84
N GLY A 55 -3.48 9.55 -6.11
CA GLY A 55 -2.12 9.20 -6.50
C GLY A 55 -1.12 10.24 -6.02
N ALA A 56 -0.01 9.75 -5.46
CA ALA A 56 1.08 10.58 -4.96
C ALA A 56 2.42 9.86 -5.13
N THR A 57 3.51 10.59 -4.90
CA THR A 57 4.82 9.97 -4.71
C THR A 57 4.93 9.41 -3.29
N VAL A 58 5.20 8.12 -3.20
CA VAL A 58 5.35 7.35 -1.96
C VAL A 58 6.64 6.52 -1.98
N MET A 59 7.11 6.12 -0.81
CA MET A 59 8.37 5.38 -0.63
C MET A 59 8.14 3.96 -0.12
N ALA A 60 8.69 2.97 -0.81
CA ALA A 60 8.74 1.61 -0.29
C ALA A 60 9.69 1.51 0.92
N THR A 61 9.18 1.01 2.05
CA THR A 61 9.95 0.80 3.29
C THR A 61 10.44 -0.63 3.47
N ASP A 62 9.70 -1.61 2.95
CA ASP A 62 10.00 -3.04 3.03
C ASP A 62 9.30 -3.84 1.92
N LEU A 63 9.54 -5.15 1.88
CA LEU A 63 9.01 -6.05 0.87
C LEU A 63 7.47 -6.11 0.84
N ARG A 64 6.79 -6.15 2.00
CA ARG A 64 5.33 -6.28 2.03
C ARG A 64 4.64 -4.93 1.99
N ALA A 65 5.27 -3.89 2.54
CA ALA A 65 4.88 -2.51 2.37
C ALA A 65 4.86 -2.09 0.90
N SER A 66 5.95 -2.35 0.15
CA SER A 66 6.03 -2.03 -1.28
C SER A 66 4.89 -2.66 -2.08
N ALA A 67 4.63 -3.96 -1.89
CA ALA A 67 3.50 -4.63 -2.54
C ALA A 67 2.15 -4.00 -2.16
N SER A 68 1.97 -3.59 -0.91
CA SER A 68 0.75 -2.92 -0.47
C SER A 68 0.55 -1.53 -1.10
N LEU A 69 1.63 -0.77 -1.32
CA LEU A 69 1.58 0.52 -2.01
C LEU A 69 1.26 0.35 -3.50
N VAL A 70 1.75 -0.73 -4.14
CA VAL A 70 1.33 -1.08 -5.51
C VAL A 70 -0.18 -1.30 -5.55
N LEU A 71 -0.73 -2.11 -4.63
CA LEU A 71 -2.17 -2.37 -4.58
C LEU A 71 -2.99 -1.09 -4.32
N ALA A 72 -2.54 -0.24 -3.40
CA ALA A 72 -3.18 1.06 -3.14
C ALA A 72 -3.13 1.96 -4.38
N GLY A 73 -1.99 2.01 -5.08
CA GLY A 73 -1.83 2.78 -6.31
C GLY A 73 -2.72 2.32 -7.46
N LEU A 74 -3.04 1.02 -7.55
CA LEU A 74 -3.94 0.48 -8.58
C LEU A 74 -5.39 1.00 -8.47
N VAL A 75 -5.81 1.40 -7.27
CA VAL A 75 -7.17 1.92 -7.01
C VAL A 75 -7.19 3.43 -6.75
N ALA A 76 -6.01 4.07 -6.69
CA ALA A 76 -5.89 5.51 -6.53
C ALA A 76 -6.24 6.25 -7.83
N ARG A 77 -6.78 7.45 -7.70
CA ARG A 77 -7.02 8.34 -8.85
C ARG A 77 -5.72 9.01 -9.28
N GLY A 78 -5.51 9.12 -10.58
CA GLY A 78 -4.26 9.70 -11.11
C GLY A 78 -3.08 8.75 -10.98
N ASP A 79 -1.87 9.31 -10.99
CA ASP A 79 -0.64 8.52 -11.01
C ASP A 79 -0.05 8.36 -9.60
N THR A 80 0.26 7.12 -9.24
CA THR A 80 1.06 6.81 -8.05
C THR A 80 2.49 6.48 -8.47
N VAL A 81 3.47 7.17 -7.88
CA VAL A 81 4.89 6.91 -8.12
C VAL A 81 5.49 6.28 -6.86
N ILE A 82 6.00 5.06 -6.97
CA ILE A 82 6.59 4.33 -5.83
C ILE A 82 8.11 4.32 -5.96
N GLU A 83 8.78 5.06 -5.08
CA GLU A 83 10.23 5.10 -4.99
C GLU A 83 10.78 3.92 -4.16
N ARG A 84 12.09 3.67 -4.29
CA ARG A 84 12.82 2.59 -3.59
C ARG A 84 12.23 1.20 -3.84
N ILE A 85 11.74 1.00 -5.07
CA ILE A 85 11.04 -0.23 -5.47
C ILE A 85 11.90 -1.50 -5.39
N TYR A 86 13.23 -1.38 -5.24
CA TYR A 86 14.14 -2.51 -5.00
C TYR A 86 13.74 -3.37 -3.78
N HIS A 87 12.98 -2.81 -2.82
CA HIS A 87 12.40 -3.59 -1.73
C HIS A 87 11.41 -4.66 -2.22
N LEU A 88 10.64 -4.36 -3.27
CA LEU A 88 9.67 -5.25 -3.89
C LEU A 88 10.36 -6.43 -4.58
N ASP A 89 11.47 -6.14 -5.28
CA ASP A 89 12.20 -7.10 -6.11
C ASP A 89 12.82 -8.24 -5.27
N ARG A 90 12.97 -8.03 -3.96
CA ARG A 90 13.44 -9.05 -3.01
C ARG A 90 12.47 -10.23 -2.82
N GLY A 91 11.23 -10.13 -3.28
CA GLY A 91 10.25 -11.19 -3.07
C GLY A 91 9.06 -11.21 -4.02
N TYR A 92 9.04 -10.35 -5.03
CA TYR A 92 8.09 -10.41 -6.13
C TYR A 92 8.85 -10.36 -7.46
N GLU A 93 8.78 -11.46 -8.20
CA GLU A 93 9.38 -11.56 -9.54
C GLU A 93 8.42 -10.99 -10.59
N ASN A 94 8.89 -10.01 -11.37
CA ASN A 94 8.19 -9.41 -12.52
C ASN A 94 6.72 -9.05 -12.21
N LEU A 95 6.50 -8.40 -11.06
CA LEU A 95 5.14 -8.10 -10.59
C LEU A 95 4.38 -7.21 -11.58
N GLU A 96 5.05 -6.21 -12.14
CA GLU A 96 4.46 -5.32 -13.15
C GLU A 96 3.95 -6.10 -14.38
N ALA A 97 4.71 -7.09 -14.86
CA ALA A 97 4.29 -7.91 -16.00
C ALA A 97 3.06 -8.76 -15.65
N LYS A 98 3.03 -9.34 -14.45
CA LYS A 98 1.90 -10.15 -13.96
C LYS A 98 0.64 -9.30 -13.76
N LEU A 99 0.78 -8.09 -13.23
CA LEU A 99 -0.34 -7.15 -13.05
C LEU A 99 -0.85 -6.62 -14.39
N ASN A 100 0.05 -6.28 -15.32
CA ASN A 100 -0.34 -5.83 -16.66
C ASN A 100 -1.07 -6.95 -17.44
N ALA A 101 -0.67 -8.22 -17.26
CA ALA A 101 -1.39 -9.37 -17.82
C ALA A 101 -2.82 -9.52 -17.26
N LEU A 102 -3.11 -8.92 -16.09
CA LEU A 102 -4.45 -8.84 -15.51
C LEU A 102 -5.19 -7.53 -15.88
N GLY A 103 -4.60 -6.69 -16.72
CA GLY A 103 -5.21 -5.43 -17.18
C GLY A 103 -4.84 -4.19 -16.36
N ALA A 104 -3.88 -4.28 -15.43
CA ALA A 104 -3.35 -3.11 -14.75
C ALA A 104 -2.53 -2.21 -15.70
N ASN A 105 -2.38 -0.94 -15.34
CA ASN A 105 -1.46 -0.01 -16.00
C ASN A 105 -0.29 0.29 -15.05
N VAL A 106 0.73 -0.57 -15.06
CA VAL A 106 1.91 -0.44 -14.22
C VAL A 106 3.17 -0.47 -15.09
N LYS A 107 4.11 0.43 -14.82
CA LYS A 107 5.42 0.45 -15.51
C LYS A 107 6.54 0.70 -14.52
N ARG A 108 7.69 0.07 -14.77
CA ARG A 108 8.96 0.45 -14.14
C ARG A 108 9.48 1.70 -14.85
N ILE A 109 9.92 2.69 -14.06
CA ILE A 109 10.55 3.91 -14.57
C ILE A 109 12.04 3.81 -14.23
N ALA A 110 12.89 4.08 -15.22
CA ALA A 110 14.36 4.02 -15.11
C ALA A 110 14.94 5.28 -14.48
#